data_AF-A0A4Z1R865-F1
#
_entry.id   AF-A0A4Z1R865-F1
#
_cell.length_a   1.000
_cell.length_b   1.000
_cell.length_c   1.000
_cell.angle_alpha   90.00
_cell.angle_beta   90.00
_cell.angle_gamma   90.00
#
_symmetry.space_group_name_H-M   'P 1'
#
loop_
_entity.id
_entity.type
_entity.pdbx_description
1 polymer ?
#
loop_
_entity_poly.entity_id
_entity_poly.type
_entity_poly.pdbx_seq_one_letter_code
_entity_poly.pdbx_strand_id
1 'polypeptide(L)'
;MKAISVLPFLLLAAFAGSAAAQAIDETDMLGRRLQALEMDPATSGFAQLERLQARQAIDAYVNARARDRDALRQVAGWRVDTAETAARSEALRREIDRLDRTRADLLVEASRQEAARARAEAERLRIQAQIQAEETARLRAAADSELTARQQAETVLEGVASDQAAKLRAARARDAELARREAELLRQAEQDGD
;
A
#
# COMPACT_ATOMS: atom_id res chain seq x y z
N MET A 1 24.34 -23.41 -107.75
CA MET A 1 24.20 -24.75 -107.16
C MET A 1 24.48 -24.67 -105.67
N LYS A 2 23.57 -25.30 -104.89
CA LYS A 2 23.65 -25.71 -103.47
C LYS A 2 23.33 -24.66 -102.40
N ALA A 3 22.48 -25.12 -101.48
CA ALA A 3 21.57 -24.38 -100.63
C ALA A 3 22.10 -24.15 -99.20
N ILE A 4 21.69 -23.01 -98.64
CA ILE A 4 21.11 -22.80 -97.30
C ILE A 4 21.37 -23.89 -96.26
N SER A 5 21.97 -23.52 -95.12
CA SER A 5 21.66 -24.18 -93.84
C SER A 5 21.47 -23.14 -92.73
N VAL A 6 20.24 -23.10 -92.25
CA VAL A 6 19.70 -22.30 -91.14
C VAL A 6 19.91 -23.11 -89.87
N LEU A 7 20.45 -22.51 -88.81
CA LEU A 7 20.15 -22.97 -87.44
C LEU A 7 20.43 -21.90 -86.38
N PRO A 8 19.45 -21.05 -86.06
CA PRO A 8 19.25 -20.64 -84.68
C PRO A 8 17.98 -21.31 -84.15
N PHE A 9 17.76 -21.18 -82.84
CA PHE A 9 16.50 -21.49 -82.14
C PHE A 9 16.36 -22.90 -81.56
N LEU A 10 17.00 -23.13 -80.41
CA LEU A 10 16.50 -24.09 -79.42
C LEU A 10 16.95 -23.71 -78.00
N LEU A 11 16.44 -22.58 -77.48
CA LEU A 11 16.65 -22.22 -76.07
C LEU A 11 15.54 -21.30 -75.54
N LEU A 12 14.27 -21.72 -75.71
CA LEU A 12 13.13 -21.00 -75.13
C LEU A 12 12.00 -21.96 -74.73
N ALA A 13 12.24 -22.82 -73.74
CA ALA A 13 11.18 -23.67 -73.16
C ALA A 13 11.28 -23.91 -71.64
N ALA A 14 12.19 -23.24 -70.91
CA ALA A 14 12.40 -23.51 -69.49
C ALA A 14 11.67 -22.54 -68.51
N PHE A 15 11.05 -21.47 -68.98
CA PHE A 15 10.51 -20.42 -68.08
C PHE A 15 9.08 -20.68 -67.56
N ALA A 16 8.32 -21.60 -68.17
CA ALA A 16 6.92 -21.82 -67.80
C ALA A 16 6.73 -22.67 -66.52
N GLY A 17 7.74 -23.46 -66.11
CA GLY A 17 7.65 -24.32 -64.93
C GLY A 17 7.85 -23.60 -63.59
N SER A 18 8.60 -22.48 -63.57
CA SER A 18 9.00 -21.82 -62.31
C SER A 18 7.84 -21.08 -61.62
N ALA A 19 6.92 -20.49 -62.37
CA ALA A 19 5.83 -19.69 -61.81
C ALA A 19 4.77 -20.56 -61.12
N ALA A 20 4.52 -21.77 -61.63
CA ALA A 20 3.58 -22.70 -61.02
C ALA A 20 4.13 -23.29 -59.70
N ALA A 21 5.41 -23.67 -59.68
CA ALA A 21 6.07 -24.17 -58.47
C ALA A 21 6.11 -23.11 -57.35
N GLN A 22 6.42 -21.85 -57.71
CA GLN A 22 6.45 -20.74 -56.76
C GLN A 22 5.06 -20.41 -56.18
N ALA A 23 3.99 -20.51 -56.98
CA ALA A 23 2.63 -20.28 -56.49
C ALA A 23 2.17 -21.35 -55.47
N ILE A 24 2.58 -22.60 -55.67
CA ILE A 24 2.31 -23.70 -54.73
C ILE A 24 3.06 -23.46 -53.41
N ASP A 25 4.35 -23.14 -53.47
CA ASP A 25 5.18 -22.86 -52.30
C ASP A 25 4.63 -21.70 -51.45
N GLU A 26 4.19 -20.61 -52.09
CA GLU A 26 3.59 -19.47 -51.39
C GLU A 26 2.24 -19.82 -50.73
N THR A 27 1.41 -20.63 -51.40
CA THR A 27 0.14 -21.12 -50.81
C THR A 27 0.42 -21.96 -49.57
N ASP A 28 1.39 -22.87 -49.67
CA ASP A 28 1.79 -23.73 -48.55
C ASP A 28 2.36 -22.90 -47.39
N MET A 29 3.12 -21.85 -47.68
CA MET A 29 3.64 -20.90 -46.69
C MET A 29 2.52 -20.18 -45.94
N LEU A 30 1.54 -19.60 -46.67
CA LEU A 30 0.38 -18.93 -46.05
C LEU A 30 -0.47 -19.91 -45.23
N GLY A 31 -0.68 -21.13 -45.73
CA GLY A 31 -1.39 -22.18 -45.01
C GLY A 31 -0.68 -22.59 -43.72
N ARG A 32 0.64 -22.78 -43.76
CA ARG A 32 1.45 -23.10 -42.57
C ARG A 32 1.42 -22.00 -41.52
N ARG A 33 1.49 -20.73 -41.92
CA ARG A 33 1.39 -19.58 -40.99
C ARG A 33 0.05 -19.57 -40.27
N LEU A 34 -1.03 -19.76 -41.01
CA LEU A 34 -2.38 -19.80 -40.44
C LEU A 34 -2.58 -21.02 -39.53
N GLN A 35 -2.04 -22.18 -39.90
CA GLN A 35 -2.05 -23.38 -39.06
C GLN A 35 -1.21 -23.19 -37.78
N ALA A 36 -0.05 -22.54 -37.85
CA ALA A 36 0.76 -22.25 -36.67
C ALA A 36 0.00 -21.36 -35.68
N LEU A 37 -0.73 -20.35 -36.19
CA LEU A 37 -1.61 -19.50 -35.38
C LEU A 37 -2.76 -20.30 -34.75
N GLU A 38 -3.22 -21.36 -35.41
CA GLU A 38 -4.27 -22.24 -34.89
C GLU A 38 -3.82 -23.18 -33.79
N MET A 39 -2.59 -23.66 -33.89
CA MET A 39 -2.04 -24.67 -32.99
C MET A 39 -1.40 -24.05 -31.74
N ASP A 40 -1.05 -22.76 -31.79
CA ASP A 40 -0.51 -22.05 -30.64
C ASP A 40 -1.60 -21.85 -29.56
N PRO A 41 -1.46 -22.45 -28.36
CA PRO A 41 -2.43 -22.31 -27.29
C PRO A 41 -2.67 -20.85 -26.88
N ALA A 42 -1.67 -19.98 -27.02
CA ALA A 42 -1.78 -18.57 -26.66
C ALA A 42 -2.69 -17.77 -27.61
N THR A 43 -2.86 -18.23 -28.86
CA THR A 43 -3.61 -17.52 -29.90
C THR A 43 -4.80 -18.30 -30.48
N SER A 44 -4.87 -19.61 -30.22
CA SER A 44 -5.87 -20.55 -30.74
C SER A 44 -7.34 -20.14 -30.50
N GLY A 45 -7.64 -19.41 -29.42
CA GLY A 45 -8.98 -18.93 -29.09
C GLY A 45 -9.35 -17.56 -29.65
N PHE A 46 -8.44 -16.88 -30.36
CA PHE A 46 -8.58 -15.48 -30.77
C PHE A 46 -8.71 -15.30 -32.29
N ALA A 47 -9.24 -14.15 -32.69
CA ALA A 47 -9.40 -13.71 -34.08
C ALA A 47 -10.09 -14.74 -34.99
N GLN A 48 -11.16 -15.37 -34.49
CA GLN A 48 -11.86 -16.45 -35.21
C GLN A 48 -12.41 -15.97 -36.56
N LEU A 49 -12.91 -14.74 -36.61
CA LEU A 49 -13.45 -14.14 -37.83
C LEU A 49 -12.35 -13.91 -38.88
N GLU A 50 -11.23 -13.32 -38.46
CA GLU A 50 -10.10 -12.98 -39.31
C GLU A 50 -9.43 -14.25 -39.85
N ARG A 51 -9.35 -15.31 -39.03
CA ARG A 51 -8.83 -16.63 -39.44
C ARG A 51 -9.74 -17.26 -40.49
N LEU A 52 -11.06 -17.21 -40.31
CA LEU A 52 -12.00 -17.67 -41.34
C LEU A 52 -11.82 -16.90 -42.65
N GLN A 53 -11.69 -15.57 -42.59
CA GLN A 53 -11.46 -14.73 -43.77
C GLN A 53 -10.11 -15.03 -44.45
N ALA A 54 -9.07 -15.34 -43.67
CA ALA A 54 -7.77 -15.75 -44.19
C ALA A 54 -7.85 -17.08 -44.94
N ARG A 55 -8.56 -18.09 -44.40
CA ARG A 55 -8.80 -19.36 -45.10
C ARG A 55 -9.52 -19.14 -46.42
N GLN A 56 -10.61 -18.37 -46.41
CA GLN A 56 -11.38 -18.06 -47.62
C GLN A 56 -10.55 -17.34 -48.68
N ALA A 57 -9.65 -16.43 -48.27
CA ALA A 57 -8.78 -15.71 -49.19
C ALA A 57 -7.70 -16.62 -49.79
N ILE A 58 -7.14 -17.55 -49.00
CA ILE A 58 -6.22 -18.59 -49.50
C ILE A 58 -6.96 -19.49 -50.50
N ASP A 59 -8.17 -19.94 -50.19
CA ASP A 59 -8.98 -20.77 -51.09
C ASP A 59 -9.29 -20.03 -52.41
N ALA A 60 -9.61 -18.74 -52.35
CA ALA A 60 -9.84 -17.91 -53.53
C ALA A 60 -8.56 -17.77 -54.38
N TYR A 61 -7.40 -17.63 -53.75
CA TYR A 61 -6.10 -17.57 -54.42
C TYR A 61 -5.75 -18.89 -55.13
N VAL A 62 -5.98 -20.03 -54.48
CA VAL A 62 -5.76 -21.37 -55.06
C VAL A 62 -6.59 -21.56 -56.32
N ASN A 63 -7.85 -21.09 -56.29
CA ASN A 63 -8.79 -21.21 -57.41
C ASN A 63 -8.73 -20.04 -58.41
N ALA A 64 -7.76 -19.13 -58.28
CA ALA A 64 -7.65 -17.93 -59.11
C ALA A 64 -7.30 -18.23 -60.57
N ARG A 65 -7.90 -17.47 -61.49
CA ARG A 65 -7.47 -17.42 -62.89
C ARG A 65 -6.11 -16.74 -62.99
N ALA A 66 -5.30 -17.10 -63.99
CA ALA A 66 -3.95 -16.57 -64.17
C ALA A 66 -3.85 -15.03 -64.12
N ARG A 67 -4.84 -14.32 -64.70
CA ARG A 67 -4.90 -12.85 -64.72
C ARG A 67 -5.21 -12.20 -63.36
N ASP A 68 -5.91 -12.91 -62.48
CA ASP A 68 -6.38 -12.40 -61.17
C ASP A 68 -5.49 -12.92 -60.02
N ARG A 69 -4.55 -13.82 -60.34
CA ARG A 69 -3.76 -14.59 -59.38
C ARG A 69 -2.89 -13.70 -58.49
N ASP A 70 -2.22 -12.71 -59.04
CA ASP A 70 -1.36 -11.80 -58.26
C ASP A 70 -2.16 -10.93 -57.28
N ALA A 71 -3.33 -10.42 -57.72
CA ALA A 71 -4.20 -9.64 -56.85
C ALA A 71 -4.75 -10.50 -55.70
N LEU A 72 -5.22 -11.72 -56.00
CA LEU A 72 -5.74 -12.63 -54.98
C LEU A 72 -4.65 -13.14 -54.04
N ARG A 73 -3.41 -13.31 -54.52
CA ARG A 73 -2.23 -13.61 -53.68
C ARG A 73 -2.01 -12.53 -52.64
N GLN A 74 -2.02 -11.27 -53.05
CA GLN A 74 -1.82 -10.13 -52.15
C GLN A 74 -2.94 -10.04 -51.11
N VAL A 75 -4.20 -10.24 -51.53
CA VAL A 75 -5.35 -10.28 -50.61
C VAL A 75 -5.21 -11.40 -49.60
N ALA A 76 -4.82 -12.61 -50.02
CA ALA A 76 -4.58 -13.73 -49.11
C ALA A 76 -3.49 -13.40 -48.07
N GLY A 77 -2.36 -12.84 -48.51
CA GLY A 77 -1.28 -12.38 -47.62
C GLY A 77 -1.78 -11.39 -46.57
N TRP A 78 -2.47 -10.33 -46.98
CA TRP A 78 -3.01 -9.32 -46.06
C TRP A 78 -4.02 -9.90 -45.07
N ARG A 79 -4.85 -10.86 -45.50
CA ARG A 79 -5.81 -11.51 -44.59
C ARG A 79 -5.11 -12.37 -43.54
N VAL A 80 -4.05 -13.08 -43.92
CA VAL A 80 -3.21 -13.82 -42.96
C VAL A 80 -2.52 -12.85 -41.98
N ASP A 81 -1.94 -11.76 -42.46
CA ASP A 81 -1.31 -10.74 -41.61
C ASP A 81 -2.31 -10.09 -40.64
N THR A 82 -3.53 -9.84 -41.11
CA THR A 82 -4.63 -9.32 -40.28
C THR A 82 -5.01 -10.31 -39.19
N ALA A 83 -5.16 -11.59 -39.54
CA ALA A 83 -5.50 -12.65 -38.59
C ALA A 83 -4.42 -12.80 -37.50
N GLU A 84 -3.14 -12.78 -37.87
CA GLU A 84 -2.03 -12.83 -36.92
C GLU A 84 -2.04 -11.61 -35.99
N THR A 85 -2.21 -10.41 -36.55
CA THR A 85 -2.21 -9.16 -35.76
C THR A 85 -3.39 -9.10 -34.81
N ALA A 86 -4.59 -9.49 -35.27
CA ALA A 86 -5.79 -9.55 -34.45
C ALA A 86 -5.64 -10.56 -33.30
N ALA A 87 -5.14 -11.77 -33.59
CA ALA A 87 -4.94 -12.81 -32.58
C ALA A 87 -3.93 -12.38 -31.50
N ARG A 88 -2.79 -11.81 -31.90
CA ARG A 88 -1.80 -11.25 -30.96
C ARG A 88 -2.39 -10.12 -30.13
N SER A 89 -3.19 -9.24 -30.75
CA SER A 89 -3.81 -8.10 -30.06
C SER A 89 -4.82 -8.55 -29.01
N GLU A 90 -5.67 -9.52 -29.34
CA GLU A 90 -6.65 -10.08 -28.40
C GLU A 90 -5.97 -10.84 -27.25
N ALA A 91 -4.92 -11.62 -27.54
CA ALA A 91 -4.13 -12.30 -26.51
C ALA A 91 -3.50 -11.30 -25.53
N LEU A 92 -2.90 -10.22 -26.05
CA LEU A 92 -2.33 -9.16 -25.21
C LEU A 92 -3.39 -8.43 -24.38
N ARG A 93 -4.57 -8.16 -24.94
CA ARG A 93 -5.69 -7.56 -24.19
C ARG A 93 -6.14 -8.44 -23.03
N ARG A 94 -6.22 -9.76 -23.24
CA ARG A 94 -6.54 -10.70 -22.16
C ARG A 94 -5.50 -10.72 -21.06
N GLU A 95 -4.22 -10.60 -21.41
CA GLU A 95 -3.15 -10.53 -20.42
C GLU A 95 -3.18 -9.22 -19.63
N ILE A 96 -3.46 -8.08 -20.30
CA ILE A 96 -3.67 -6.79 -19.64
C ILE A 96 -4.82 -6.89 -18.63
N ASP A 97 -5.98 -7.43 -19.02
CA ASP A 97 -7.12 -7.61 -18.13
C ASP A 97 -6.77 -8.47 -16.90
N ARG A 98 -5.93 -9.51 -17.09
CA ARG A 98 -5.47 -10.38 -16.00
C ARG A 98 -4.53 -9.63 -15.05
N LEU A 99 -3.57 -8.89 -15.60
CA LEU A 99 -2.62 -8.10 -14.83
C LEU A 99 -3.32 -6.98 -14.05
N ASP A 100 -4.33 -6.33 -14.63
CA ASP A 100 -5.10 -5.28 -13.97
C ASP A 100 -5.89 -5.81 -12.77
N ARG A 101 -6.49 -7.00 -12.87
CA ARG A 101 -7.14 -7.66 -11.73
C ARG A 101 -6.13 -8.00 -10.64
N THR A 102 -4.99 -8.58 -11.02
CA THR A 102 -3.91 -8.92 -10.07
C THR A 102 -3.40 -7.66 -9.36
N ARG A 103 -3.21 -6.57 -10.11
CA ARG A 103 -2.81 -5.28 -9.56
C ARG A 103 -3.84 -4.72 -8.59
N ALA A 104 -5.13 -4.81 -8.93
CA ALA A 104 -6.20 -4.37 -8.05
C ALA A 104 -6.23 -5.15 -6.73
N ASP A 105 -6.07 -6.47 -6.79
CA ASP A 105 -6.02 -7.33 -5.61
C ASP A 105 -4.82 -6.97 -4.71
N LEU A 106 -3.63 -6.80 -5.30
CA LEU A 106 -2.43 -6.38 -4.56
C LEU A 106 -2.59 -5.02 -3.90
N LEU A 107 -3.24 -4.05 -4.55
CA LEU A 107 -3.50 -2.73 -3.97
C LEU A 107 -4.45 -2.82 -2.77
N VAL A 108 -5.48 -3.67 -2.85
CA VAL A 108 -6.40 -3.90 -1.73
C VAL A 108 -5.67 -4.56 -0.56
N GLU A 109 -4.81 -5.55 -0.81
CA GLU A 109 -3.99 -6.19 0.22
C GLU A 109 -3.02 -5.20 0.89
N ALA A 110 -2.30 -4.41 0.09
CA ALA A 110 -1.40 -3.38 0.59
C ALA A 110 -2.14 -2.37 1.47
N SER A 111 -3.31 -1.89 1.01
CA SER A 111 -4.17 -0.98 1.77
C SER A 111 -4.64 -1.59 3.10
N ARG A 112 -5.01 -2.88 3.10
CA ARG A 112 -5.40 -3.59 4.35
C ARG A 112 -4.24 -3.69 5.34
N GLN A 113 -3.04 -4.00 4.85
CA GLN A 113 -1.85 -4.05 5.69
C GLN A 113 -1.50 -2.68 6.27
N GLU A 114 -1.57 -1.63 5.47
CA GLU A 114 -1.35 -0.26 5.90
C GLU A 114 -2.39 0.17 6.95
N ALA A 115 -3.67 -0.08 6.72
CA ALA A 115 -4.73 0.20 7.69
C ALA A 115 -4.54 -0.56 9.01
N ALA A 116 -4.05 -1.81 8.96
CA ALA A 116 -3.75 -2.58 10.16
C ALA A 116 -2.57 -1.98 10.95
N ARG A 117 -1.50 -1.54 10.25
CA ARG A 117 -0.36 -0.87 10.88
C ARG A 117 -0.76 0.47 11.50
N ALA A 118 -1.52 1.29 10.78
CA ALA A 118 -2.02 2.56 11.28
C ALA A 118 -2.89 2.39 12.54
N ARG A 119 -3.75 1.36 12.58
CA ARG A 119 -4.53 1.03 13.78
C ARG A 119 -3.65 0.61 14.95
N ALA A 120 -2.64 -0.22 14.70
CA ALA A 120 -1.71 -0.65 15.73
C ALA A 120 -0.90 0.52 16.31
N GLU A 121 -0.46 1.44 15.45
CA GLU A 121 0.24 2.66 15.86
C GLU A 121 -0.68 3.61 16.64
N ALA A 122 -1.91 3.82 16.18
CA ALA A 122 -2.92 4.61 16.88
C ALA A 122 -3.21 4.05 18.28
N GLU A 123 -3.35 2.73 18.41
CA GLU A 123 -3.57 2.10 19.71
C GLU A 123 -2.36 2.24 20.64
N ARG A 124 -1.13 2.09 20.11
CA ARG A 124 0.10 2.33 20.89
C ARG A 124 0.14 3.76 21.43
N LEU A 125 -0.17 4.75 20.60
CA LEU A 125 -0.20 6.16 21.00
C LEU A 125 -1.30 6.43 22.04
N ARG A 126 -2.48 5.80 21.88
CA ARG A 126 -3.58 5.89 22.85
C ARG A 126 -3.17 5.35 24.22
N ILE A 127 -2.52 4.19 24.26
CA ILE A 127 -2.01 3.59 25.50
C ILE A 127 -0.96 4.50 26.15
N GLN A 128 -0.01 5.02 25.36
CA GLN A 128 0.99 5.96 25.89
C GLN A 128 0.34 7.21 26.49
N ALA A 129 -0.63 7.81 25.79
CA ALA A 129 -1.37 8.96 26.30
C ALA A 129 -2.13 8.66 27.61
N GLN A 130 -2.73 7.46 27.71
CA GLN A 130 -3.40 7.02 28.93
C GLN A 130 -2.42 6.85 30.11
N ILE A 131 -1.27 6.24 29.88
CA ILE A 131 -0.22 6.08 30.91
C ILE A 131 0.24 7.46 31.39
N GLN A 132 0.53 8.39 30.48
CA GLN A 132 0.96 9.74 30.84
C GLN A 132 -0.10 10.51 31.64
N ALA A 133 -1.38 10.36 31.28
CA ALA A 133 -2.48 10.95 32.02
C ALA A 133 -2.61 10.36 33.43
N GLU A 134 -2.44 9.04 33.58
CA GLU A 134 -2.47 8.37 34.87
C GLU A 134 -1.29 8.77 35.75
N GLU A 135 -0.07 8.81 35.21
CA GLU A 135 1.12 9.26 35.93
C GLU A 135 0.97 10.71 36.41
N THR A 136 0.47 11.59 35.54
CA THR A 136 0.19 12.98 35.92
C THR A 136 -0.86 13.06 37.03
N ALA A 137 -1.91 12.25 36.97
CA ALA A 137 -2.94 12.20 38.01
C ALA A 137 -2.37 11.68 39.34
N ARG A 138 -1.53 10.65 39.30
CA ARG A 138 -0.83 10.11 40.49
C ARG A 138 0.09 11.14 41.12
N LEU A 139 0.87 11.87 40.31
CA LEU A 139 1.75 12.93 40.80
C LEU A 139 0.97 14.07 41.46
N ARG A 140 -0.17 14.47 40.89
CA ARG A 140 -1.06 15.47 41.51
C ARG A 140 -1.62 14.99 42.85
N ALA A 141 -2.14 13.75 42.91
CA ALA A 141 -2.64 13.18 44.15
C ALA A 141 -1.56 13.09 45.24
N ALA A 142 -0.32 12.74 44.86
CA ALA A 142 0.80 12.73 45.79
C ALA A 142 1.11 14.15 46.31
N ALA A 143 1.16 15.17 45.44
CA ALA A 143 1.38 16.55 45.83
C ALA A 143 0.29 17.09 46.77
N ASP A 144 -0.99 16.79 46.48
CA ASP A 144 -2.12 17.19 47.32
C ASP A 144 -2.04 16.52 48.72
N SER A 145 -1.64 15.25 48.77
CA SER A 145 -1.43 14.53 50.03
C SER A 145 -0.28 15.12 50.86
N GLU A 146 0.82 15.51 50.20
CA GLU A 146 1.96 16.13 50.85
C GLU A 146 1.59 17.51 51.41
N LEU A 147 0.87 18.32 50.62
CA LEU A 147 0.38 19.63 51.07
C LEU A 147 -0.53 19.48 52.30
N THR A 148 -1.44 18.50 52.28
CA THR A 148 -2.31 18.22 53.42
C THR A 148 -1.51 17.80 54.66
N ALA A 149 -0.52 16.93 54.50
CA ALA A 149 0.35 16.51 55.61
C ALA A 149 1.16 17.68 56.20
N ARG A 150 1.66 18.60 55.35
CA ARG A 150 2.34 19.82 55.79
C ARG A 150 1.41 20.74 56.59
N GLN A 151 0.19 20.98 56.10
CA GLN A 151 -0.82 21.79 56.81
C GLN A 151 -1.19 21.18 58.17
N GLN A 152 -1.32 19.85 58.25
CA GLN A 152 -1.55 19.15 59.52
C GLN A 152 -0.37 19.32 60.48
N ALA A 153 0.86 19.19 59.99
CA ALA A 153 2.06 19.40 60.80
C ALA A 153 2.15 20.85 61.33
N GLU A 154 1.88 21.85 60.49
CA GLU A 154 1.81 23.26 60.89
C GLU A 154 0.75 23.48 61.98
N THR A 155 -0.44 22.93 61.82
CA THR A 155 -1.53 23.03 62.81
C THR A 155 -1.13 22.42 64.16
N VAL A 156 -0.46 21.26 64.16
CA VAL A 156 0.04 20.62 65.39
C VAL A 156 1.12 21.47 66.05
N LEU A 157 2.05 22.02 65.27
CA LEU A 157 3.10 22.91 65.79
C LEU A 157 2.53 24.18 66.41
N GLU A 158 1.55 24.81 65.77
CA GLU A 158 0.82 25.97 66.31
C GLU A 158 0.11 25.62 67.62
N GLY A 159 -0.55 24.46 67.68
CA GLY A 159 -1.17 23.94 68.90
C GLY A 159 -0.16 23.82 70.05
N VAL A 160 0.97 23.14 69.82
CA VAL A 160 2.04 22.99 70.82
C VAL A 160 2.60 24.36 71.25
N ALA A 161 2.84 25.28 70.31
CA ALA A 161 3.32 26.62 70.64
C ALA A 161 2.31 27.39 71.51
N SER A 162 1.02 27.27 71.21
CA SER A 162 -0.06 27.90 71.99
C SER A 162 -0.13 27.35 73.42
N ASP A 163 0.02 26.04 73.59
CA ASP A 163 0.07 25.37 74.89
C ASP A 163 1.28 25.82 75.72
N GLN A 164 2.45 25.93 75.09
CA GLN A 164 3.66 26.43 75.76
C GLN A 164 3.50 27.90 76.18
N ALA A 165 2.90 28.74 75.33
CA ALA A 165 2.61 30.12 75.67
C ALA A 165 1.62 30.22 76.86
N ALA A 166 0.61 29.36 76.91
CA ALA A 166 -0.33 29.29 78.03
C ALA A 166 0.36 28.88 79.34
N LYS A 167 1.23 27.86 79.30
CA LYS A 167 2.03 27.43 80.46
C LYS A 167 2.93 28.54 80.99
N LEU A 168 3.62 29.27 80.10
CA LEU A 168 4.48 30.39 80.48
C LEU A 168 3.69 31.53 81.15
N ARG A 169 2.51 31.87 80.63
CA ARG A 169 1.62 32.87 81.26
C ARG A 169 1.15 32.43 82.63
N ALA A 170 0.77 31.15 82.78
CA ALA A 170 0.35 30.59 84.05
C ALA A 170 1.48 30.61 85.10
N ALA A 171 2.72 30.30 84.70
CA ALA A 171 3.89 30.41 85.56
C ALA A 171 4.11 31.86 86.03
N ARG A 172 4.12 32.83 85.11
CA ARG A 172 4.27 34.26 85.45
C ARG A 172 3.16 34.77 86.38
N ALA A 173 1.93 34.31 86.19
CA ALA A 173 0.82 34.67 87.07
C ALA A 173 1.04 34.16 88.51
N ARG A 174 1.54 32.93 88.66
CA ARG A 174 1.91 32.37 89.97
C ARG A 174 3.08 33.13 90.60
N ASP A 175 4.10 33.48 89.83
CA ASP A 175 5.24 34.26 90.33
C ASP A 175 4.78 35.64 90.83
N ALA A 176 3.89 36.31 90.10
CA ALA A 176 3.33 37.60 90.53
C ALA A 176 2.46 37.47 91.79
N GLU A 177 1.73 36.36 91.94
CA GLU A 177 0.94 36.10 93.14
C GLU A 177 1.83 35.80 94.36
N LEU A 178 2.88 35.00 94.18
CA LEU A 178 3.88 34.74 95.21
C LEU A 178 4.57 36.04 95.66
N ALA A 179 5.00 36.88 94.72
CA ALA A 179 5.60 38.17 95.04
C ALA A 179 4.65 39.09 95.83
N ARG A 180 3.34 39.07 95.56
CA ARG A 180 2.35 39.80 96.36
C ARG A 180 2.24 39.24 97.77
N ARG A 181 2.18 37.92 97.91
CA ARG A 181 2.14 37.26 99.23
C ARG A 181 3.40 37.53 100.04
N GLU A 182 4.57 37.52 99.40
CA GLU A 182 5.84 37.91 100.03
C GLU A 182 5.82 39.37 100.48
N ALA A 183 5.30 40.29 99.67
CA ALA A 183 5.15 41.69 100.05
C ALA A 183 4.10 41.90 101.16
N GLU A 184 3.04 41.10 101.22
CA GLU A 184 2.08 41.09 102.33
C GLU A 184 2.68 40.52 103.61
N LEU A 185 3.43 39.41 103.53
CA LEU A 185 4.14 38.83 104.67
C LEU A 185 5.22 39.78 105.21
N LEU A 186 5.96 40.48 104.34
CA LEU A 186 6.91 41.52 104.74
C LEU A 186 6.20 42.67 105.46
N ARG A 187 5.05 43.13 104.95
CA ARG A 187 4.25 44.18 105.60
C ARG A 187 3.65 43.72 106.94
N GLN A 188 3.24 42.46 107.06
CA GLN A 188 2.80 41.88 108.34
C GLN A 188 3.95 41.77 109.32
N ALA A 189 5.13 41.34 108.87
CA ALA A 189 6.33 41.31 109.70
C ALA A 189 6.80 42.71 110.15
N GLU A 190 6.55 43.74 109.35
CA GLU A 190 6.76 45.15 109.72
C GLU A 190 5.68 45.69 110.67
N GLN A 191 4.43 45.17 110.63
CA GLN A 191 3.33 45.57 111.52
C GLN A 191 3.33 44.85 112.88
N ASP A 192 3.86 43.62 112.96
CA ASP A 192 4.02 42.86 114.21
C ASP A 192 5.32 43.20 114.96
N GLY A 193 6.12 44.14 114.43
CA GLY A 193 7.40 44.59 114.96
C GLY A 193 7.41 45.95 115.68
N ASP A 194 6.25 46.57 115.88
CA ASP A 194 6.01 47.82 116.63
C ASP A 194 5.18 47.54 117.90
#